data_AF-A0A919MYB4-F1
#
_entry.id   AF-A0A919MYB4-F1
#
_cell.length_a   1.000
_cell.length_b   1.000
_cell.length_c   1.000
_cell.angle_alpha   90.00
_cell.angle_beta   90.00
_cell.angle_gamma   90.00
#
_symmetry.space_group_name_H-M   'P 1'
#
loop_
_entity.id
_entity.type
_entity.pdbx_description
1 polymer ?
#
loop_
_entity_poly.entity_id
_entity_poly.type
_entity_poly.pdbx_seq_one_letter_code
_entity_poly.pdbx_strand_id
1 'polypeptide(L)' 'MAQHPFSEMPRWQQIGTLVLAPVELILTATAAVDLARRPAAQIRGPKALWWLGILVQPLGPVAYLKWARRR' A
#
# COMPACT_ATOMS: atom_id res chain seq x y z
N MET A 1 -3.48 6.45 29.00
CA MET A 1 -2.61 6.12 27.86
C MET A 1 -1.38 7.02 27.96
N ALA A 2 -0.23 6.50 28.40
CA ALA A 2 1.01 7.26 28.36
C ALA A 2 1.41 7.43 26.89
N GLN A 3 1.39 8.67 26.38
CA GLN A 3 1.92 8.96 25.06
C GLN A 3 3.43 9.07 25.21
N HIS A 4 4.16 7.99 24.90
CA HIS A 4 5.60 8.08 24.77
C HIS A 4 5.92 9.09 23.67
N PRO A 5 6.64 10.18 23.98
CA PRO A 5 7.14 11.10 22.97
C PRO A 5 7.83 10.30 21.87
N PHE A 6 7.60 10.65 20.61
CA PHE A 6 8.24 9.99 19.47
C PHE A 6 9.77 9.88 19.66
N SER A 7 10.36 10.88 20.32
CA SER A 7 11.78 10.97 20.73
C SER A 7 12.27 9.89 21.69
N GLU A 8 11.40 9.19 22.43
CA GLU A 8 11.76 8.11 23.36
C GLU A 8 11.88 6.75 22.67
N MET A 9 11.48 6.63 21.40
CA MET A 9 11.64 5.41 20.63
C MET A 9 13.11 5.18 20.24
N PRO A 10 13.59 3.93 20.19
CA PRO A 10 14.86 3.59 19.57
C PRO A 10 14.99 4.21 18.18
N ARG A 11 16.13 4.80 17.86
CA ARG A 11 16.36 5.50 16.57
C ARG A 11 15.98 4.64 15.35
N TRP A 12 16.19 3.33 15.42
CA TRP A 12 15.82 2.41 14.35
C TRP A 12 14.29 2.31 14.12
N GLN A 13 13.47 2.44 15.17
CA GLN A 13 12.01 2.46 15.05
C GLN A 13 11.50 3.79 14.46
N GLN A 14 12.09 4.90 14.89
CA GLN A 14 11.77 6.23 14.35
C GLN A 14 12.08 6.30 12.84
N ILE A 15 13.30 5.89 12.45
CA ILE A 15 13.73 5.86 11.05
C ILE A 15 12.87 4.87 10.26
N GLY A 16 12.59 3.69 10.81
CA GLY A 16 11.71 2.70 10.19
C GLY A 16 10.34 3.28 9.88
N THR A 17 9.73 3.98 10.83
CA THR A 17 8.40 4.59 10.66
C THR A 17 8.42 5.73 9.63
N LEU A 18 9.44 6.60 9.70
CA LEU A 18 9.65 7.71 8.77
C LEU A 18 9.84 7.25 7.32
N VAL A 19 10.41 6.06 7.11
CA VAL A 19 10.62 5.50 5.77
C VAL A 19 9.41 4.68 5.32
N LEU A 20 8.85 3.83 6.18
CA LEU A 20 7.80 2.90 5.81
C LEU A 20 6.49 3.63 5.48
N ALA A 21 6.14 4.67 6.24
CA ALA A 21 4.92 5.43 6.02
C ALA A 21 4.83 6.08 4.61
N PRO A 22 5.83 6.85 4.13
CA PRO A 22 5.78 7.40 2.78
C PRO A 22 5.88 6.32 1.70
N VAL A 23 6.65 5.24 1.94
CA VAL A 23 6.71 4.11 0.99
C VAL A 23 5.34 3.47 0.81
N GLU A 24 4.62 3.21 1.89
CA GLU A 24 3.26 2.66 1.84
C GLU A 24 2.29 3.62 1.14
N LEU A 25 2.41 4.93 1.40
CA LEU A 25 1.60 5.94 0.74
C LEU A 25 1.81 5.94 -0.79
N ILE A 26 3.08 5.91 -1.23
CA ILE A 26 3.44 5.86 -2.65
C ILE A 26 2.96 4.56 -3.30
N LEU A 27 3.12 3.42 -2.63
CA LEU A 27 2.64 2.12 -3.12
C LEU A 27 1.13 2.12 -3.30
N THR A 28 0.40 2.63 -2.32
CA THR A 28 -1.06 2.72 -2.33
C THR A 28 -1.54 3.64 -3.45
N ALA A 29 -0.95 4.83 -3.57
CA ALA A 29 -1.27 5.78 -4.63
C ALA A 29 -0.99 5.19 -6.03
N THR A 30 0.16 4.53 -6.19
CA THR A 30 0.54 3.90 -7.46
C THR A 30 -0.41 2.76 -7.80
N ALA A 31 -0.77 1.91 -6.84
CA ALA A 31 -1.74 0.84 -7.02
C ALA A 31 -3.12 1.39 -7.41
N ALA A 32 -3.60 2.45 -6.74
CA ALA A 32 -4.88 3.08 -7.04
C ALA A 32 -4.89 3.73 -8.44
N VAL A 33 -3.83 4.43 -8.83
CA VAL A 33 -3.71 5.06 -10.15
C VAL A 33 -3.61 4.01 -11.26
N ASP A 34 -2.80 2.97 -11.08
CA ASP A 34 -2.69 1.87 -12.04
C ASP A 34 -4.02 1.13 -12.17
N LEU A 35 -4.71 0.86 -11.06
CA LEU A 35 -6.03 0.25 -11.06
C LEU A 35 -7.06 1.13 -11.76
N ALA A 36 -7.07 2.44 -11.48
CA ALA A 36 -7.99 3.38 -12.12
C ALA A 36 -7.77 3.40 -13.65
N ARG A 37 -6.51 3.53 -14.09
CA ARG A 37 -6.15 3.69 -15.51
C ARG A 37 -6.16 2.38 -16.31
N ARG A 38 -5.85 1.22 -15.70
CA ARG A 38 -5.82 -0.05 -16.44
C ARG A 38 -7.23 -0.52 -16.81
N PRO A 39 -7.43 -0.97 -18.06
CA PRO A 39 -8.66 -1.65 -18.45
C PRO A 39 -8.75 -3.01 -17.74
N ALA A 40 -9.97 -3.39 -17.35
CA ALA A 40 -10.22 -4.61 -16.56
C ALA A 40 -9.72 -5.90 -17.24
N ALA A 41 -9.63 -5.91 -18.57
CA ALA A 41 -9.09 -7.03 -19.35
C ALA A 41 -7.61 -7.35 -19.03
N GLN A 42 -6.84 -6.36 -18.58
CA GLN A 42 -5.42 -6.51 -18.21
C GLN A 42 -5.22 -6.82 -16.71
N ILE A 43 -6.31 -7.01 -15.98
CA ILE A 43 -6.29 -7.28 -14.54
C ILE A 43 -6.75 -8.72 -14.30
N ARG A 44 -6.06 -9.44 -13.41
CA ARG A 44 -6.41 -10.79 -13.00
C ARG A 44 -7.60 -10.74 -12.03
N GLY A 45 -8.80 -10.96 -12.55
CA GLY A 45 -10.03 -11.01 -11.77
C GLY A 45 -10.80 -9.68 -11.71
N PRO A 46 -11.85 -9.59 -10.89
CA PRO A 46 -12.73 -8.43 -10.87
C PRO A 46 -12.03 -7.18 -10.37
N LYS A 47 -12.15 -6.07 -11.12
CA LYS A 47 -11.56 -4.78 -10.78
C LYS A 47 -11.99 -4.26 -9.40
N ALA A 48 -13.23 -4.53 -9.01
CA ALA A 48 -13.78 -4.15 -7.69
C ALA A 48 -13.10 -4.90 -6.53
N LEU A 49 -12.73 -6.16 -6.72
CA LEU A 49 -12.03 -6.96 -5.70
C LEU A 49 -10.65 -6.39 -5.40
N TRP A 50 -9.95 -5.89 -6.43
CA TRP A 50 -8.68 -5.21 -6.25
C TRP A 50 -8.81 -3.85 -5.56
N TRP A 51 -9.89 -3.12 -5.80
CA TRP A 51 -10.21 -1.89 -5.04
C TRP A 51 -10.40 -2.18 -3.56
N LEU A 52 -11.17 -3.22 -3.22
CA LEU A 52 -11.33 -3.67 -1.83
C LEU A 52 -10.00 -4.17 -1.24
N GLY A 53 -9.20 -4.86 -2.04
CA GLY A 53 -7.88 -5.34 -1.65
C GLY A 53 -6.96 -4.20 -1.22
N ILE A 54 -6.88 -3.11 -2.00
CA ILE A 54 -6.03 -1.94 -1.69
C ILE A 54 -6.39 -1.27 -0.36
N LEU A 55 -7.64 -1.38 0.11
CA LEU A 55 -8.06 -0.84 1.42
C LEU A 55 -7.49 -1.62 2.61
N VAL A 56 -6.98 -2.84 2.39
CA VAL A 56 -6.34 -3.66 3.42
C VAL A 56 -4.87 -3.27 3.55
N GLN A 57 -4.60 -2.18 4.26
CA GLN A 57 -3.24 -1.67 4.50
C GLN A 57 -2.48 -2.59 5.48
N PRO A 58 -1.20 -2.96 5.23
CA PRO A 58 -0.35 -2.65 4.06
C PRO A 58 -0.39 -3.73 2.96
N LEU A 59 -1.08 -4.85 3.18
CA LEU A 59 -0.99 -6.05 2.32
C LEU A 59 -1.62 -5.85 0.93
N GLY A 60 -2.65 -5.01 0.85
CA GLY A 60 -3.45 -4.74 -0.33
C GLY A 60 -2.68 -4.21 -1.54
N PRO A 61 -2.03 -3.04 -1.42
CA PRO A 61 -1.25 -2.44 -2.49
C PRO A 61 -0.12 -3.37 -2.99
N VAL A 62 0.53 -4.08 -2.07
CA VAL A 62 1.62 -5.02 -2.39
C VAL A 62 1.09 -6.21 -3.18
N ALA A 63 -0.03 -6.80 -2.74
CA ALA A 63 -0.66 -7.90 -3.45
C ALA A 63 -1.14 -7.46 -4.85
N TYR A 64 -1.69 -6.25 -4.98
CA TYR A 64 -2.10 -5.69 -6.26
C TYR A 64 -0.92 -5.57 -7.23
N LEU A 65 0.14 -4.87 -6.83
CA LEU A 65 1.27 -4.61 -7.73
C LEU A 65 2.02 -5.89 -8.15
N LYS A 66 2.02 -6.93 -7.30
CA LYS A 66 2.66 -8.23 -7.60
C LYS A 66 1.78 -9.17 -8.44
N TRP A 67 0.47 -9.26 -8.16
CA TRP A 67 -0.38 -10.32 -8.72
C TRP A 67 -1.55 -9.84 -9.58
N ALA A 68 -1.97 -8.59 -9.50
CA ALA A 68 -3.13 -8.11 -10.25
C ALA A 68 -2.85 -7.96 -11.75
N ARG A 69 -1.60 -7.67 -12.14
CA ARG A 69 -1.26 -7.40 -13.54
C ARG A 69 -1.22 -8.69 -14.37
N ARG A 70 -2.02 -8.76 -15.43
CA ARG A 70 -1.80 -9.67 -16.57
C ARG A 70 -0.84 -8.96 -17.53
N ARG A 71 0.21 -9.66 -17.96
CA ARG A 71 1.03 -9.22 -19.11
C ARG A 71 0.18 -9.24 -20.36
#